data_AF-A0A2Y9QID4-F1
#
_entry.id   AF-A0A2Y9QID4-F1
#
_cell.length_a   1.000
_cell.length_b   1.000
_cell.length_c   1.000
_cell.angle_alpha   90.00
_cell.angle_beta   90.00
_cell.angle_gamma   90.00
#
_symmetry.space_group_name_H-M   'P 1'
#
loop_
_entity.id
_entity.type
_entity.pdbx_description
1 polymer ?
#
loop_
_entity_poly.entity_id
_entity_poly.type
_entity_poly.pdbx_seq_one_letter_code
_entity_poly.pdbx_strand_id
1 'polypeptide(L)'
;MRAAGPRARMALALLLLAEASAAASSSAPPLFNVSLDAAPELRWLPVLQHFDRDFLRASMAHIIGDTVPKWVLALIRKAVWELELFLPQPFTDEIRGQCDALNFTLADCILLNLAYESTAFCTSIVAQDSKGNIYHGRNLDYSFGNFLRKLTVDVQFIKNGQIAFTGTTFIGYVGLWTGQSPHKFTVSGDERGWTRKMLVKDISLSKGLSSLSSCISSSFSQMSPMSETNSQPWYPNHSMTVPEVLRRMTVNMCKQNYLTDSYDKGSWWENMIAALFQRHSPVSWLIRTTLSESENFEAAVYELAKTPLMADVYYIVGGTFPQEGVVITRNRDGPADIWPLDPLNGAWFRVETNYDHWKPVPKRDDRRTPAIKALNATGQANLSLETLFQVLSVFPVYNKIYI
;
A
#
# COMPACT_ATOMS: atom_id res chain seq x y z
N MET A 1 36.55 26.74 -38.45
CA MET A 1 35.97 25.75 -37.51
C MET A 1 36.39 24.37 -38.00
N ARG A 2 37.36 23.71 -37.35
CA ARG A 2 37.87 22.40 -37.78
C ARG A 2 37.02 21.29 -37.16
N ALA A 3 36.48 20.42 -38.00
CA ALA A 3 35.70 19.26 -37.60
C ALA A 3 36.58 18.26 -36.82
N ALA A 4 36.07 17.76 -35.70
CA ALA A 4 36.72 16.74 -34.89
C ALA A 4 36.79 15.41 -35.65
N GLY A 5 37.96 14.76 -35.65
CA GLY A 5 38.23 13.54 -36.42
C GLY A 5 37.63 12.26 -35.82
N PRO A 6 37.63 11.14 -36.58
CA PRO A 6 36.93 9.89 -36.25
C PRO A 6 37.31 9.26 -34.90
N ARG A 7 38.54 9.47 -34.42
CA ARG A 7 39.01 8.97 -33.12
C ARG A 7 38.32 9.65 -31.92
N ALA A 8 37.90 10.90 -32.05
CA ALA A 8 37.18 11.61 -31.00
C ALA A 8 35.73 11.10 -30.84
N ARG A 9 35.14 10.55 -31.92
CA ARG A 9 33.79 9.95 -31.88
C ARG A 9 33.76 8.56 -31.23
N MET A 10 34.83 7.75 -31.37
CA MET A 10 34.93 6.48 -30.64
C MET A 10 35.19 6.69 -29.15
N ALA A 11 36.00 7.69 -28.76
CA ALA A 11 36.22 8.00 -27.35
C ALA A 11 34.94 8.50 -26.64
N LEU A 12 34.10 9.27 -27.35
CA LEU A 12 32.82 9.73 -26.84
C LEU A 12 31.79 8.58 -26.75
N ALA A 13 31.80 7.64 -27.69
CA ALA A 13 30.96 6.44 -27.64
C ALA A 13 31.37 5.47 -26.52
N LEU A 14 32.66 5.37 -26.22
CA LEU A 14 33.18 4.57 -25.09
C LEU A 14 32.92 5.24 -23.73
N LEU A 15 32.88 6.58 -23.64
CA LEU A 15 32.44 7.26 -22.41
C LEU A 15 30.92 7.13 -22.20
N LEU A 16 30.11 7.17 -23.26
CA LEU A 16 28.65 6.98 -23.17
C LEU A 16 28.24 5.53 -22.85
N LEU A 17 29.10 4.55 -23.15
CA LEU A 17 28.92 3.15 -22.75
C LEU A 17 29.43 2.87 -21.33
N ALA A 18 30.39 3.66 -20.83
CA ALA A 18 30.90 3.53 -19.46
C ALA A 18 29.96 4.15 -18.41
N GLU A 19 29.18 5.18 -18.76
CA GLU A 19 28.15 5.74 -17.86
C GLU A 19 26.92 4.83 -17.71
N ALA A 20 26.72 3.86 -18.62
CA ALA A 20 25.67 2.85 -18.51
C ALA A 20 26.01 1.69 -17.55
N SER A 21 27.26 1.59 -17.07
CA SER A 21 27.72 0.47 -16.22
C SER A 21 27.91 0.84 -14.75
N ALA A 22 27.57 2.07 -14.34
CA ALA A 22 27.45 2.44 -12.94
C ALA A 22 25.99 2.29 -12.47
N ALA A 23 25.37 1.14 -12.76
CA ALA A 23 24.24 0.70 -11.95
C ALA A 23 24.79 0.51 -10.54
N ALA A 24 24.47 1.45 -9.65
CA ALA A 24 24.77 1.32 -8.23
C ALA A 24 24.35 -0.09 -7.81
N SER A 25 25.24 -0.89 -7.24
CA SER A 25 24.87 -2.20 -6.72
C SER A 25 23.89 -1.96 -5.57
N SER A 26 22.60 -1.95 -5.85
CA SER A 26 21.58 -1.92 -4.83
C SER A 26 21.71 -3.24 -4.08
N SER A 27 22.11 -3.20 -2.82
CA SER A 27 22.05 -4.39 -1.96
C SER A 27 20.60 -4.88 -1.93
N ALA A 28 20.38 -6.17 -2.21
CA ALA A 28 19.07 -6.77 -2.05
C ALA A 28 18.56 -6.54 -0.61
N PRO A 29 17.25 -6.28 -0.41
CA PRO A 29 16.67 -6.22 0.91
C PRO A 29 16.96 -7.51 1.70
N PRO A 30 17.14 -7.43 3.03
CA PRO A 30 17.24 -8.62 3.85
C PRO A 30 15.94 -9.43 3.78
N LEU A 31 16.08 -10.75 3.72
CA LEU A 31 14.98 -11.70 3.63
C LEU A 31 14.68 -12.30 4.99
N PHE A 32 13.41 -12.28 5.40
CA PHE A 32 12.94 -12.86 6.65
C PHE A 32 11.77 -13.83 6.44
N ASN A 33 11.57 -14.71 7.41
CA ASN A 33 10.41 -15.61 7.45
C ASN A 33 9.43 -15.14 8.52
N VAL A 34 8.14 -15.15 8.19
CA VAL A 34 7.04 -14.91 9.12
C VAL A 34 6.11 -16.12 9.09
N SER A 35 5.97 -16.83 10.20
CA SER A 35 5.08 -18.00 10.29
C SER A 35 3.63 -17.56 10.48
N LEU A 36 2.75 -17.96 9.57
CA LEU A 36 1.30 -17.80 9.66
C LEU A 36 0.65 -18.78 10.65
N ASP A 37 1.37 -19.84 11.04
CA ASP A 37 0.93 -20.81 12.05
C ASP A 37 1.09 -20.26 13.47
N ALA A 38 1.93 -19.23 13.65
CA ALA A 38 2.03 -18.50 14.91
C ALA A 38 0.82 -17.58 15.12
N ALA A 39 0.47 -17.35 16.39
CA ALA A 39 -0.51 -16.34 16.78
C ALA A 39 -0.11 -14.97 16.20
N PRO A 40 -1.05 -14.20 15.60
CA PRO A 40 -0.76 -12.93 14.93
C PRO A 40 0.14 -11.98 15.73
N GLU A 41 -0.06 -11.84 17.03
CA GLU A 41 0.69 -10.97 17.94
C GLU A 41 2.17 -11.34 18.04
N LEU A 42 2.54 -12.58 17.71
CA LEU A 42 3.90 -13.09 17.84
C LEU A 42 4.65 -13.15 16.52
N ARG A 43 3.95 -13.00 15.38
CA ARG A 43 4.47 -13.27 14.03
C ARG A 43 5.72 -12.47 13.67
N TRP A 44 5.74 -11.20 14.06
CA TRP A 44 6.81 -10.26 13.71
C TRP A 44 7.94 -10.19 14.73
N LEU A 45 7.78 -10.79 15.92
CA LEU A 45 8.78 -10.69 16.98
C LEU A 45 10.16 -11.21 16.58
N PRO A 46 10.31 -12.35 15.87
CA PRO A 46 11.62 -12.81 15.42
C PRO A 46 12.30 -11.81 14.48
N VAL A 47 11.54 -11.20 13.57
CA VAL A 47 12.07 -10.21 12.61
C VAL A 47 12.55 -8.96 13.34
N LEU A 48 11.75 -8.45 14.29
CA LEU A 48 12.08 -7.24 15.05
C LEU A 48 13.38 -7.36 15.86
N GLN A 49 13.84 -8.56 16.21
CA GLN A 49 15.09 -8.78 16.95
C GLN A 49 16.34 -8.43 16.13
N HIS A 50 16.23 -8.34 14.80
CA HIS A 50 17.34 -8.00 13.91
C HIS A 50 17.56 -6.49 13.72
N PHE A 51 16.71 -5.66 14.32
CA PHE A 51 16.73 -4.22 14.14
C PHE A 51 17.01 -3.50 15.45
N ASP A 52 17.77 -2.41 15.37
CA ASP A 52 17.99 -1.52 16.50
C ASP A 52 16.67 -0.85 16.92
N ARG A 53 16.28 -1.05 18.17
CA ARG A 53 14.97 -0.59 18.66
C ARG A 53 14.86 0.93 18.70
N ASP A 54 15.94 1.62 19.05
CA ASP A 54 15.94 3.08 19.12
C ASP A 54 15.83 3.68 17.71
N PHE A 55 16.51 3.09 16.73
CA PHE A 55 16.36 3.42 15.33
C PHE A 55 14.92 3.19 14.83
N LEU A 56 14.31 2.04 15.12
CA LEU A 56 12.92 1.76 14.74
C LEU A 56 11.98 2.81 15.34
N ARG A 57 12.11 3.09 16.64
CA ARG A 57 11.26 4.07 17.34
C ARG A 57 11.42 5.48 16.79
N ALA A 58 12.66 5.93 16.57
CA ALA A 58 12.93 7.24 15.99
C ALA A 58 12.35 7.36 14.57
N SER A 59 12.54 6.34 13.74
CA SER A 59 12.05 6.32 12.36
C SER A 59 10.53 6.35 12.29
N MET A 60 9.84 5.50 13.07
CA MET A 60 8.38 5.44 13.09
C MET A 60 7.76 6.72 13.65
N ALA A 61 8.33 7.28 14.72
CA ALA A 61 7.87 8.57 15.26
C ALA A 61 8.02 9.71 14.24
N HIS A 62 9.12 9.71 13.47
CA HIS A 62 9.34 10.69 12.41
C HIS A 62 8.30 10.54 11.27
N ILE A 63 8.05 9.33 10.79
CA ILE A 63 7.04 9.07 9.74
C ILE A 63 5.66 9.54 10.18
N ILE A 64 5.25 9.22 11.41
CA ILE A 64 3.97 9.68 11.98
C ILE A 64 3.94 11.21 12.03
N GLY A 65 4.99 11.83 12.57
CA GLY A 65 5.06 13.29 12.74
C GLY A 65 4.99 14.08 11.43
N ASP A 66 5.58 13.53 10.36
CA ASP A 66 5.64 14.18 9.05
C ASP A 66 4.40 13.91 8.19
N THR A 67 3.76 12.75 8.33
CA THR A 67 2.66 12.31 7.44
C THR A 67 1.28 12.55 8.04
N VAL A 68 1.14 12.40 9.36
CA VAL A 68 -0.17 12.40 10.04
C VAL A 68 -0.54 13.82 10.50
N PRO A 69 -1.66 14.40 10.01
CA PRO A 69 -2.11 15.70 10.48
C PRO A 69 -2.41 15.70 11.98
N LYS A 70 -2.09 16.80 12.68
CA LYS A 70 -2.30 16.92 14.15
C LYS A 70 -3.74 16.61 14.59
N TRP A 71 -4.73 16.98 13.77
CA TRP A 71 -6.14 16.70 14.07
C TRP A 71 -6.47 15.21 14.00
N VAL A 72 -5.86 14.47 13.05
CA VAL A 72 -5.99 13.02 12.92
C VAL A 72 -5.36 12.35 14.13
N LEU A 73 -4.13 12.74 14.46
CA LEU A 73 -3.41 12.21 15.64
C LEU A 73 -4.25 12.36 16.91
N ALA A 74 -4.83 13.54 17.14
CA ALA A 74 -5.67 13.81 18.30
C ALA A 74 -6.98 13.01 18.30
N LEU A 75 -7.59 12.79 17.13
CA LEU A 75 -8.81 12.01 16.99
C LEU A 75 -8.56 10.52 17.24
N ILE A 76 -7.59 9.92 16.54
CA ILE A 76 -7.31 8.48 16.62
C ILE A 76 -6.88 8.10 18.05
N ARG A 77 -6.05 8.91 18.71
CA ARG A 77 -5.66 8.65 20.11
C ARG A 77 -6.84 8.63 21.10
N LYS A 78 -7.92 9.36 20.80
CA LYS A 78 -9.14 9.35 21.63
C LYS A 78 -10.10 8.21 21.29
N ALA A 79 -10.07 7.72 20.05
CA ALA A 79 -11.03 6.75 19.51
C ALA A 79 -10.42 5.38 19.19
N VAL A 80 -9.19 5.10 19.67
CA VAL A 80 -8.41 3.93 19.24
C VAL A 80 -9.13 2.61 19.51
N TRP A 81 -9.76 2.48 20.68
CA TRP A 81 -10.49 1.27 21.07
C TRP A 81 -11.73 1.04 20.21
N GLU A 82 -12.42 2.11 19.80
CA GLU A 82 -13.54 1.98 18.87
C GLU A 82 -13.06 1.65 17.45
N LEU A 83 -11.99 2.29 16.98
CA LEU A 83 -11.43 2.09 15.64
C LEU A 83 -10.92 0.67 15.44
N GLU A 84 -10.31 0.12 16.47
CA GLU A 84 -9.82 -1.26 16.49
C GLU A 84 -10.91 -2.29 16.14
N LEU A 85 -12.16 -2.06 16.56
CA LEU A 85 -13.30 -2.95 16.26
C LEU A 85 -13.67 -3.01 14.77
N PHE A 86 -13.14 -2.08 13.97
CA PHE A 86 -13.37 -1.99 12.54
C PHE A 86 -12.18 -2.47 11.71
N LEU A 87 -11.01 -2.66 12.31
CA LEU A 87 -9.84 -3.20 11.64
C LEU A 87 -9.95 -4.74 11.51
N PRO A 88 -9.69 -5.31 10.32
CA PRO A 88 -9.78 -6.74 10.09
C PRO A 88 -8.65 -7.52 10.79
N GLN A 89 -8.96 -8.74 11.23
CA GLN A 89 -7.94 -9.72 11.58
C GLN A 89 -7.34 -10.35 10.31
N PRO A 90 -6.06 -10.80 10.33
CA PRO A 90 -5.14 -10.84 11.47
C PRO A 90 -4.35 -9.54 11.71
N PHE A 91 -4.61 -8.49 10.92
CA PHE A 91 -3.81 -7.28 10.90
C PHE A 91 -3.79 -6.55 12.24
N THR A 92 -4.95 -6.46 12.91
CA THR A 92 -5.07 -5.79 14.20
C THR A 92 -4.15 -6.41 15.26
N ASP A 93 -4.14 -7.73 15.36
CA ASP A 93 -3.32 -8.43 16.36
C ASP A 93 -1.83 -8.41 16.00
N GLU A 94 -1.48 -8.47 14.71
CA GLU A 94 -0.09 -8.23 14.26
C GLU A 94 0.40 -6.81 14.58
N ILE A 95 -0.47 -5.81 14.46
CA ILE A 95 -0.16 -4.42 14.84
C ILE A 95 0.08 -4.35 16.35
N ARG A 96 -0.80 -4.92 17.18
CA ARG A 96 -0.63 -4.94 18.64
C ARG A 96 0.71 -5.57 19.04
N GLY A 97 1.03 -6.74 18.49
CA GLY A 97 2.28 -7.44 18.78
C GLY A 97 3.53 -6.60 18.51
N GLN A 98 3.53 -5.88 17.38
CA GLN A 98 4.62 -4.95 17.05
C GLN A 98 4.63 -3.73 17.99
N CYS A 99 3.49 -3.18 18.37
CA CYS A 99 3.41 -2.06 19.31
C CYS A 99 4.02 -2.41 20.67
N ASP A 100 3.63 -3.56 21.22
CA ASP A 100 4.08 -4.02 22.53
C ASP A 100 5.60 -4.23 22.51
N ALA A 101 6.13 -4.82 21.43
CA ALA A 101 7.56 -5.05 21.26
C ALA A 101 8.39 -3.76 21.13
N LEU A 102 7.81 -2.71 20.55
CA LEU A 102 8.49 -1.43 20.27
C LEU A 102 8.16 -0.32 21.28
N ASN A 103 7.32 -0.62 22.28
CA ASN A 103 6.85 0.33 23.29
C ASN A 103 6.21 1.59 22.64
N PHE A 104 5.31 1.35 21.67
CA PHE A 104 4.43 2.35 21.07
C PHE A 104 3.00 2.18 21.59
N THR A 105 2.22 3.26 21.53
CA THR A 105 0.77 3.14 21.74
C THR A 105 0.12 2.47 20.52
N LEU A 106 -0.95 1.70 20.74
CA LEU A 106 -1.73 1.10 19.65
C LEU A 106 -2.17 2.16 18.61
N ALA A 107 -2.55 3.34 19.07
CA ALA A 107 -2.93 4.45 18.21
C ALA A 107 -1.80 4.87 17.26
N ASP A 108 -0.56 4.97 17.77
CA ASP A 108 0.59 5.35 16.97
C ASP A 108 0.93 4.27 15.91
N CYS A 109 0.83 2.99 16.23
CA CYS A 109 1.09 1.93 15.24
C CYS A 109 -0.01 1.83 14.17
N ILE A 110 -1.28 2.03 14.55
CA ILE A 110 -2.38 2.11 13.57
C ILE A 110 -2.13 3.28 12.64
N LEU A 111 -1.78 4.46 13.19
CA LEU A 111 -1.45 5.64 12.40
C LEU A 111 -0.25 5.42 11.47
N LEU A 112 0.79 4.72 11.94
CA LEU A 112 1.93 4.34 11.10
C LEU A 112 1.48 3.51 9.90
N ASN A 113 0.66 2.48 10.12
CA ASN A 113 0.16 1.63 9.06
C ASN A 113 -0.72 2.40 8.07
N LEU A 114 -1.57 3.31 8.56
CA LEU A 114 -2.37 4.18 7.70
C LEU A 114 -1.52 5.20 6.94
N ALA A 115 -0.43 5.72 7.52
CA ALA A 115 0.45 6.66 6.84
C ALA A 115 1.04 6.05 5.55
N TYR A 116 1.41 4.77 5.60
CA TYR A 116 1.88 4.02 4.44
C TYR A 116 0.82 3.76 3.36
N GLU A 117 -0.47 3.91 3.65
CA GLU A 117 -1.54 3.79 2.64
C GLU A 117 -1.65 5.05 1.73
N SER A 118 -0.88 6.09 2.03
CA SER A 118 -0.85 7.36 1.30
C SER A 118 0.57 7.74 0.89
N THR A 119 0.70 8.68 -0.04
CA THR A 119 1.97 9.30 -0.48
C THR A 119 2.93 8.38 -1.24
N ALA A 120 2.45 7.24 -1.73
CA ALA A 120 3.23 6.27 -2.49
C ALA A 120 3.23 6.61 -3.98
N PHE A 121 4.35 7.14 -4.48
CA PHE A 121 4.58 7.26 -5.92
C PHE A 121 5.12 5.94 -6.46
N CYS A 122 4.74 5.56 -7.67
CA CYS A 122 4.95 4.20 -8.15
C CYS A 122 5.16 4.15 -9.66
N THR A 123 5.89 3.14 -10.13
CA THR A 123 5.83 2.72 -11.54
C THR A 123 5.81 1.20 -11.57
N SER A 124 4.76 0.63 -12.14
CA SER A 124 4.56 -0.81 -12.26
C SER A 124 4.42 -1.22 -13.72
N ILE A 125 5.03 -2.35 -14.08
CA ILE A 125 5.05 -2.89 -15.43
C ILE A 125 4.69 -4.37 -15.38
N VAL A 126 3.65 -4.76 -16.11
CA VAL A 126 3.37 -6.17 -16.43
C VAL A 126 3.53 -6.38 -17.93
N ALA A 127 4.28 -7.41 -18.33
CA ALA A 127 4.65 -7.64 -19.71
C ALA A 127 4.73 -9.13 -20.04
N GLN A 128 4.56 -9.46 -21.32
CA GLN A 128 4.65 -10.81 -21.85
C GLN A 128 5.73 -10.90 -22.92
N ASP A 129 6.62 -11.90 -22.82
CA ASP A 129 7.64 -12.15 -23.84
C ASP A 129 7.05 -12.83 -25.10
N SER A 130 7.91 -13.08 -26.08
CA SER A 130 7.55 -13.78 -27.33
C SER A 130 7.18 -15.26 -27.16
N LYS A 131 7.46 -15.85 -25.99
CA LYS A 131 7.15 -17.24 -25.64
C LYS A 131 5.88 -17.37 -24.79
N GLY A 132 5.29 -16.24 -24.39
CA GLY A 132 4.10 -16.21 -23.56
C GLY A 132 4.37 -16.17 -22.05
N ASN A 133 5.64 -16.01 -21.62
CA ASN A 133 5.98 -15.87 -20.21
C ASN A 133 5.61 -14.47 -19.70
N ILE A 134 5.07 -14.39 -18.48
CA ILE A 134 4.70 -13.14 -17.82
C ILE A 134 5.85 -12.63 -16.95
N TYR A 135 6.16 -11.35 -17.06
CA TYR A 135 7.13 -10.62 -16.26
C TYR A 135 6.46 -9.44 -15.58
N HIS A 136 6.76 -9.25 -14.30
CA HIS A 136 6.19 -8.18 -13.50
C HIS A 136 7.31 -7.52 -12.69
N GLY A 137 7.46 -6.21 -12.82
CA GLY A 137 8.48 -5.44 -12.13
C GLY A 137 7.97 -4.05 -11.79
N ARG A 138 8.51 -3.46 -10.73
CA ARG A 138 8.02 -2.18 -10.23
C ARG A 138 9.02 -1.40 -9.37
N ASN A 139 8.82 -0.08 -9.30
CA ASN A 139 9.51 0.85 -8.39
C ASN A 139 8.54 1.38 -7.33
N LEU A 140 8.97 1.43 -6.05
CA LEU A 140 8.26 2.10 -4.97
C LEU A 140 8.96 3.40 -4.61
N ASP A 141 8.23 4.50 -4.62
CA ASP A 141 8.77 5.83 -4.39
C ASP A 141 8.05 6.49 -3.20
N TYR A 142 8.82 6.97 -2.21
CA TYR A 142 8.31 7.74 -1.08
C TYR A 142 9.20 8.96 -0.79
N SER A 143 8.59 10.07 -0.40
CA SER A 143 9.31 11.28 0.00
C SER A 143 10.23 11.10 1.23
N PHE A 144 10.05 10.04 2.02
CA PHE A 144 10.80 9.75 3.25
C PHE A 144 11.92 8.71 3.08
N GLY A 145 12.50 8.62 1.88
CA GLY A 145 13.27 7.43 1.49
C GLY A 145 14.55 7.10 2.26
N ASN A 146 15.08 8.03 3.05
CA ASN A 146 16.26 7.74 3.88
C ASN A 146 16.00 6.71 4.99
N PHE A 147 14.79 6.69 5.54
CA PHE A 147 14.39 5.73 6.58
C PHE A 147 13.89 4.44 5.95
N LEU A 148 12.98 4.57 4.97
CA LEU A 148 12.30 3.41 4.38
C LEU A 148 13.28 2.43 3.73
N ARG A 149 14.33 2.91 3.06
CA ARG A 149 15.42 2.05 2.53
C ARG A 149 16.00 1.07 3.55
N LYS A 150 16.15 1.52 4.81
CA LYS A 150 16.72 0.72 5.90
C LYS A 150 15.68 -0.15 6.60
N LEU A 151 14.40 0.13 6.37
CA LEU A 151 13.27 -0.63 6.89
C LEU A 151 12.71 -1.62 5.86
N THR A 152 13.08 -1.49 4.58
CA THR A 152 12.67 -2.39 3.49
C THR A 152 13.19 -3.79 3.74
N VAL A 153 12.27 -4.76 3.70
CA VAL A 153 12.54 -6.18 3.86
C VAL A 153 11.74 -6.99 2.85
N ASP A 154 12.32 -8.10 2.40
CA ASP A 154 11.56 -9.15 1.75
C ASP A 154 11.11 -10.17 2.82
N VAL A 155 9.87 -10.63 2.73
CA VAL A 155 9.27 -11.52 3.72
C VAL A 155 8.62 -12.71 3.04
N GLN A 156 9.05 -13.91 3.41
CA GLN A 156 8.35 -15.15 3.10
C GLN A 156 7.35 -15.45 4.22
N PHE A 157 6.06 -15.44 3.88
CA PHE A 157 5.00 -15.85 4.78
C PHE A 157 4.83 -17.37 4.69
N ILE A 158 5.16 -18.06 5.78
CA ILE A 158 5.23 -19.51 5.85
C ILE A 158 3.97 -20.07 6.51
N LYS A 159 3.31 -21.04 5.88
CA LYS A 159 2.17 -21.78 6.46
C LYS A 159 2.42 -23.27 6.32
N ASN A 160 2.28 -24.03 7.40
CA ASN A 160 2.59 -25.46 7.46
C ASN A 160 4.00 -25.80 6.90
N GLY A 161 4.98 -24.94 7.18
CA GLY A 161 6.36 -25.11 6.71
C GLY A 161 6.61 -24.81 5.23
N GLN A 162 5.61 -24.32 4.48
CA GLN A 162 5.73 -23.96 3.07
C GLN A 162 5.54 -22.45 2.86
N ILE A 163 6.19 -21.88 1.84
CA ILE A 163 5.97 -20.48 1.45
C ILE A 163 4.57 -20.36 0.88
N ALA A 164 3.67 -19.69 1.61
CA ALA A 164 2.33 -19.38 1.13
C ALA A 164 2.39 -18.24 0.11
N PHE A 165 3.13 -17.18 0.43
CA PHE A 165 3.42 -16.06 -0.45
C PHE A 165 4.65 -15.29 0.05
N THR A 166 5.22 -14.47 -0.83
CA THR A 166 6.31 -13.55 -0.52
C THR A 166 5.83 -12.11 -0.72
N GLY A 167 6.31 -11.17 0.07
CA GLY A 167 6.05 -9.75 -0.12
C GLY A 167 7.24 -8.89 0.26
N THR A 168 7.33 -7.72 -0.36
CA THR A 168 8.28 -6.67 0.03
C THR A 168 7.51 -5.65 0.87
N THR A 169 8.03 -5.32 2.05
CA THR A 169 7.36 -4.41 2.99
C THR A 169 8.36 -3.65 3.85
N PHE A 170 7.87 -2.87 4.81
CA PHE A 170 8.67 -2.15 5.79
C PHE A 170 8.47 -2.74 7.18
N ILE A 171 9.53 -2.77 8.00
CA ILE A 171 9.38 -3.08 9.43
C ILE A 171 8.40 -2.09 10.09
N GLY A 172 7.42 -2.62 10.82
CA GLY A 172 6.31 -1.86 11.41
C GLY A 172 5.04 -1.80 10.56
N TYR A 173 5.07 -2.31 9.32
CA TYR A 173 3.95 -2.32 8.40
C TYR A 173 3.43 -3.74 8.16
N VAL A 174 2.11 -3.94 8.32
CA VAL A 174 1.47 -5.26 8.13
C VAL A 174 0.86 -5.44 6.74
N GLY A 175 0.79 -4.37 5.95
CA GLY A 175 0.32 -4.39 4.56
C GLY A 175 1.40 -4.85 3.58
N LEU A 176 0.99 -5.15 2.34
CA LEU A 176 1.90 -5.42 1.22
C LEU A 176 1.53 -4.56 0.02
N TRP A 177 2.43 -3.68 -0.41
CA TRP A 177 2.31 -2.98 -1.70
C TRP A 177 2.85 -3.81 -2.87
N THR A 178 3.61 -4.87 -2.57
CA THR A 178 4.28 -5.71 -3.56
C THR A 178 4.35 -7.14 -3.04
N GLY A 179 3.98 -8.11 -3.86
CA GLY A 179 4.13 -9.51 -3.50
C GLY A 179 3.84 -10.51 -4.61
N GLN A 180 4.11 -11.77 -4.28
CA GLN A 180 4.05 -12.90 -5.18
C GLN A 180 3.47 -14.11 -4.45
N SER A 181 2.46 -14.73 -5.07
CA SER A 181 1.97 -16.06 -4.69
C SER A 181 2.61 -17.09 -5.65
N PRO A 182 3.48 -18.00 -5.14
CA PRO A 182 4.25 -18.92 -5.98
C PRO A 182 3.37 -19.72 -6.94
N HIS A 183 3.76 -19.76 -8.22
CA HIS A 183 3.04 -20.49 -9.28
C HIS A 183 1.58 -20.08 -9.50
N LYS A 184 1.18 -18.87 -9.04
CA LYS A 184 -0.19 -18.37 -9.18
C LYS A 184 -0.23 -16.99 -9.81
N PHE A 185 0.24 -15.98 -9.10
CA PHE A 185 0.20 -14.59 -9.55
C PHE A 185 1.14 -13.69 -8.73
N THR A 186 1.37 -12.49 -9.25
CA THR A 186 2.13 -11.40 -8.67
C THR A 186 1.26 -10.15 -8.61
N VAL A 187 1.45 -9.29 -7.60
CA VAL A 187 0.67 -8.07 -7.42
C VAL A 187 1.57 -6.92 -7.02
N SER A 188 1.34 -5.75 -7.61
CA SER A 188 1.78 -4.46 -7.08
C SER A 188 0.60 -3.49 -7.01
N GLY A 189 0.65 -2.56 -6.06
CA GLY A 189 -0.30 -1.47 -5.93
C GLY A 189 0.38 -0.12 -6.19
N ASP A 190 -0.31 0.74 -6.94
CA ASP A 190 0.13 2.10 -7.20
C ASP A 190 -0.97 3.09 -6.75
N GLU A 191 -0.61 4.16 -6.01
CA GLU A 191 -1.59 5.12 -5.49
C GLU A 191 -2.34 5.87 -6.62
N ARG A 192 -3.64 6.07 -6.43
CA ARG A 192 -4.49 6.86 -7.33
C ARG A 192 -5.09 8.06 -6.59
N GLY A 193 -4.50 9.24 -6.72
CA GLY A 193 -4.99 10.41 -5.99
C GLY A 193 -4.56 11.79 -6.49
N TRP A 194 -3.42 11.89 -7.17
CA TRP A 194 -2.78 13.19 -7.46
C TRP A 194 -3.57 14.11 -8.41
N THR A 195 -4.49 13.56 -9.23
CA THR A 195 -5.28 14.34 -10.20
C THR A 195 -6.57 14.95 -9.63
N ARG A 196 -7.04 14.58 -8.44
CA ARG A 196 -8.11 15.33 -7.76
C ARG A 196 -7.48 16.46 -6.95
N LYS A 197 -7.01 17.50 -7.65
CA LYS A 197 -6.92 18.82 -7.04
C LYS A 197 -8.33 19.16 -6.57
N MET A 198 -8.60 18.97 -5.28
CA MET A 198 -9.76 19.58 -4.66
C MET A 198 -9.59 21.08 -4.82
N LEU A 199 -10.37 21.65 -5.73
CA LEU A 199 -10.76 23.04 -5.63
C LEU A 199 -11.44 23.16 -4.27
N VAL A 200 -10.67 23.60 -3.27
CA VAL A 200 -11.20 24.03 -1.99
C VAL A 200 -12.16 25.16 -2.28
N LYS A 201 -13.44 24.83 -2.34
CA LYS A 201 -14.52 25.75 -2.04
C LYS A 201 -15.35 25.14 -0.92
N ASP A 202 -15.40 25.94 0.14
CA ASP A 202 -16.45 26.05 1.15
C ASP A 202 -16.33 25.21 2.44
N ILE A 203 -15.79 25.86 3.49
CA ILE A 203 -16.43 26.38 4.74
C ILE A 203 -17.58 25.56 5.40
N SER A 204 -18.07 24.48 4.83
CA SER A 204 -19.12 23.61 5.40
C SER A 204 -18.57 22.47 6.27
N LEU A 205 -17.35 21.97 6.01
CA LEU A 205 -16.79 20.79 6.69
C LEU A 205 -16.47 20.99 8.19
N SER A 206 -16.21 22.22 8.64
CA SER A 206 -15.91 22.48 10.06
C SER A 206 -17.11 22.22 10.98
N LYS A 207 -18.34 22.32 10.46
CA LYS A 207 -19.58 22.03 11.19
C LYS A 207 -19.87 20.52 11.26
N GLY A 208 -19.51 19.76 10.23
CA GLY A 208 -19.66 18.30 10.21
C GLY A 208 -18.71 17.60 11.20
N LEU A 209 -17.44 18.01 11.21
CA LEU A 209 -16.42 17.50 12.14
C LEU A 209 -16.68 17.91 13.59
N SER A 210 -17.16 19.13 13.83
CA SER A 210 -17.61 19.52 15.17
C SER A 210 -18.82 18.70 15.59
N SER A 211 -19.73 18.35 14.67
CA SER A 211 -20.88 17.48 14.97
C SER A 211 -20.51 16.01 15.18
N LEU A 212 -19.52 15.46 14.47
CA LEU A 212 -19.07 14.07 14.69
C LEU A 212 -18.27 13.99 16.00
N SER A 213 -17.34 14.92 16.22
CA SER A 213 -16.62 15.06 17.49
C SER A 213 -17.57 15.32 18.66
N SER A 214 -18.61 16.15 18.48
CA SER A 214 -19.64 16.38 19.49
C SER A 214 -20.58 15.18 19.64
N CYS A 215 -20.94 14.45 18.58
CA CYS A 215 -21.80 13.26 18.62
C CYS A 215 -21.08 12.14 19.37
N ILE A 216 -19.82 11.89 19.02
CA ILE A 216 -18.93 10.96 19.71
C ILE A 216 -18.77 11.40 21.17
N SER A 217 -18.33 12.64 21.44
CA SER A 217 -18.10 13.11 22.82
C SER A 217 -19.35 13.25 23.70
N SER A 218 -20.50 13.67 23.16
CA SER A 218 -21.77 13.79 23.90
C SER A 218 -22.43 12.44 24.18
N SER A 219 -22.22 11.45 23.30
CA SER A 219 -22.62 10.08 23.55
C SER A 219 -21.80 9.45 24.68
N PHE A 220 -20.53 9.84 24.81
CA PHE A 220 -19.64 9.36 25.87
C PHE A 220 -19.86 10.04 27.23
N SER A 221 -20.37 11.27 27.28
CA SER A 221 -20.67 11.95 28.55
C SER A 221 -21.93 11.47 29.25
N GLN A 222 -22.81 10.72 28.56
CA GLN A 222 -24.04 10.15 29.13
C GLN A 222 -23.87 8.73 29.71
N MET A 223 -22.69 8.12 29.59
CA MET A 223 -22.39 6.83 30.19
C MET A 223 -21.54 7.04 31.47
N SER A 224 -22.17 6.93 32.64
CA SER A 224 -21.46 6.98 33.93
C SER A 224 -20.51 5.79 34.09
N PRO A 225 -19.39 5.91 34.83
CA PRO A 225 -18.52 4.78 35.13
C PRO A 225 -19.26 3.82 36.09
N MET A 226 -19.40 2.56 35.73
CA MET A 226 -19.75 1.52 36.71
C MET A 226 -18.53 1.26 37.60
N SER A 227 -18.72 1.42 38.91
CA SER A 227 -17.74 1.10 39.94
C SER A 227 -17.42 -0.40 39.94
N GLU A 228 -16.13 -0.73 39.80
CA GLU A 228 -15.61 -2.07 40.06
C GLU A 228 -15.81 -2.44 41.53
N THR A 229 -16.69 -3.41 41.82
CA THR A 229 -16.54 -4.26 43.00
C THR A 229 -16.81 -5.73 42.66
N ASN A 230 -15.96 -6.58 43.21
CA ASN A 230 -15.97 -8.05 43.31
C ASN A 230 -15.32 -8.92 42.21
N SER A 231 -14.05 -9.19 42.48
CA SER A 231 -13.29 -10.46 42.47
C SER A 231 -13.98 -11.81 42.14
N GLN A 232 -13.27 -12.59 41.28
CA GLN A 232 -13.16 -14.06 41.09
C GLN A 232 -13.56 -14.61 39.68
N PRO A 233 -12.99 -15.76 39.20
CA PRO A 233 -12.42 -15.87 37.84
C PRO A 233 -13.06 -16.88 36.85
N TRP A 234 -12.76 -16.64 35.55
CA TRP A 234 -12.60 -17.54 34.37
C TRP A 234 -13.79 -18.13 33.54
N TYR A 235 -13.60 -17.98 32.21
CA TYR A 235 -14.11 -18.64 30.98
C TYR A 235 -15.27 -18.03 30.14
N PRO A 236 -15.17 -18.09 28.78
CA PRO A 236 -15.85 -17.18 27.86
C PRO A 236 -17.19 -17.72 27.36
N ASN A 237 -18.14 -16.83 27.14
CA ASN A 237 -19.28 -17.09 26.26
C ASN A 237 -19.62 -15.83 25.46
N HIS A 238 -19.77 -16.03 24.15
CA HIS A 238 -20.23 -15.02 23.19
C HIS A 238 -21.65 -14.56 23.52
N SER A 239 -21.76 -13.45 24.24
CA SER A 239 -22.95 -12.60 24.23
C SER A 239 -22.50 -11.17 24.46
N MET A 240 -22.62 -10.32 23.43
CA MET A 240 -22.37 -8.88 23.57
C MET A 240 -23.21 -8.33 24.71
N THR A 241 -22.57 -7.57 25.59
CA THR A 241 -23.27 -6.93 26.71
C THR A 241 -24.17 -5.80 26.17
N VAL A 242 -25.28 -5.50 26.86
CA VAL A 242 -26.22 -4.43 26.49
C VAL A 242 -25.53 -3.07 26.22
N PRO A 243 -24.48 -2.66 26.97
CA PRO A 243 -23.70 -1.46 26.66
C PRO A 243 -23.00 -1.50 25.29
N GLU A 244 -22.56 -2.67 24.83
CA GLU A 244 -21.84 -2.84 23.56
C GLU A 244 -22.78 -2.77 22.35
N VAL A 245 -24.02 -3.26 22.51
CA VAL A 245 -25.10 -3.10 21.52
C VAL A 245 -25.52 -1.63 21.40
N LEU A 246 -25.71 -0.94 22.53
CA LEU A 246 -26.04 0.48 22.55
C LEU A 246 -24.90 1.33 21.96
N ARG A 247 -23.64 1.00 22.27
CA ARG A 247 -22.45 1.67 21.67
C ARG A 247 -22.39 1.48 20.16
N ARG A 248 -22.67 0.27 19.66
CA ARG A 248 -22.78 0.00 18.19
C ARG A 248 -23.93 0.77 17.55
N MET A 249 -25.09 0.86 18.21
CA MET A 249 -26.24 1.63 17.70
C MET A 249 -25.93 3.13 17.61
N THR A 250 -25.24 3.70 18.60
CA THR A 250 -24.86 5.11 18.61
C THR A 250 -23.83 5.45 17.53
N VAL A 251 -22.84 4.58 17.31
CA VAL A 251 -21.88 4.73 16.19
C VAL A 251 -22.59 4.65 14.83
N ASN A 252 -23.57 3.74 14.69
CA ASN A 252 -24.39 3.65 13.47
C ASN A 252 -25.28 4.90 13.25
N MET A 253 -25.73 5.57 14.31
CA MET A 253 -26.43 6.86 14.22
C MET A 253 -25.51 8.01 13.78
N CYS A 254 -24.30 8.13 14.36
CA CYS A 254 -23.34 9.15 13.90
C CYS A 254 -22.89 8.88 12.44
N LYS A 255 -22.86 7.59 12.03
CA LYS A 255 -22.60 7.15 10.63
C LYS A 255 -23.65 7.70 9.65
N GLN A 256 -24.94 7.62 9.96
CA GLN A 256 -26.00 8.14 9.06
C GLN A 256 -25.91 9.65 8.79
N ASN A 257 -25.50 10.45 9.78
CA ASN A 257 -25.41 11.91 9.64
C ASN A 257 -24.15 12.41 8.90
N TYR A 258 -23.07 11.63 8.83
CA TYR A 258 -21.85 11.97 8.07
C TYR A 258 -21.98 11.63 6.58
N LEU A 259 -22.84 10.66 6.25
CA LEU A 259 -22.89 9.98 4.94
C LEU A 259 -23.59 10.75 3.83
N THR A 260 -24.38 11.79 4.12
CA THR A 260 -25.18 12.46 3.08
C THR A 260 -24.47 13.60 2.34
N ASP A 261 -23.30 14.08 2.81
CA ASP A 261 -22.68 15.31 2.25
C ASP A 261 -21.17 15.22 1.89
N SER A 262 -20.44 14.16 2.26
CA SER A 262 -18.96 14.19 2.29
C SER A 262 -18.23 13.32 1.27
N TYR A 263 -18.92 12.47 0.51
CA TYR A 263 -18.31 11.32 -0.17
C TYR A 263 -17.38 11.59 -1.37
N ASP A 264 -17.21 12.84 -1.78
CA ASP A 264 -16.27 13.21 -2.87
C ASP A 264 -15.52 14.54 -2.62
N LYS A 265 -15.57 15.09 -1.38
CA LYS A 265 -15.07 16.45 -1.07
C LYS A 265 -14.14 16.58 0.15
N GLY A 266 -13.85 15.50 0.88
CA GLY A 266 -12.89 15.49 2.00
C GLY A 266 -11.44 15.15 1.60
N SER A 267 -10.44 15.54 2.42
CA SER A 267 -9.04 15.12 2.16
C SER A 267 -8.87 13.60 2.36
N TRP A 268 -7.71 13.06 1.98
CA TRP A 268 -7.43 11.63 2.06
C TRP A 268 -7.74 11.05 3.45
N TRP A 269 -7.33 11.75 4.52
CA TRP A 269 -7.52 11.32 5.91
C TRP A 269 -8.99 11.29 6.34
N GLU A 270 -9.82 12.27 5.97
CA GLU A 270 -11.25 12.24 6.28
C GLU A 270 -11.93 11.04 5.63
N ASN A 271 -11.67 10.80 4.34
CA ASN A 271 -12.31 9.72 3.61
C ASN A 271 -11.82 8.34 4.09
N MET A 272 -10.54 8.23 4.43
CA MET A 272 -9.93 7.03 5.01
C MET A 272 -10.60 6.69 6.35
N ILE A 273 -10.72 7.66 7.26
CA ILE A 273 -11.38 7.45 8.56
C ILE A 273 -12.86 7.06 8.37
N ALA A 274 -13.58 7.72 7.46
CA ALA A 274 -14.97 7.38 7.16
C ALA A 274 -15.13 5.96 6.59
N ALA A 275 -14.18 5.52 5.77
CA ALA A 275 -14.15 4.18 5.20
C ALA A 275 -13.78 3.11 6.25
N LEU A 276 -12.95 3.42 7.26
CA LEU A 276 -12.69 2.51 8.40
C LEU A 276 -14.00 2.14 9.09
N PHE A 277 -14.85 3.13 9.40
CA PHE A 277 -16.16 2.89 10.03
C PHE A 277 -17.15 2.10 9.14
N GLN A 278 -16.80 1.87 7.88
CA GLN A 278 -17.55 1.03 6.95
C GLN A 278 -16.94 -0.36 6.75
N ARG A 279 -15.85 -0.67 7.46
CA ARG A 279 -15.09 -1.93 7.33
C ARG A 279 -14.55 -2.14 5.91
N HIS A 280 -14.29 -1.05 5.19
CA HIS A 280 -13.58 -1.13 3.92
C HIS A 280 -12.12 -1.50 4.17
N SER A 281 -11.50 -2.19 3.22
CA SER A 281 -10.13 -2.67 3.37
C SER A 281 -9.12 -1.56 2.99
N PRO A 282 -8.03 -1.38 3.76
CA PRO A 282 -6.85 -0.68 3.26
C PRO A 282 -6.32 -1.36 1.99
N VAL A 283 -5.79 -0.56 1.08
CA VAL A 283 -5.50 -1.03 -0.28
C VAL A 283 -4.36 -2.06 -0.30
N SER A 284 -3.35 -1.90 0.55
CA SER A 284 -2.24 -2.85 0.65
C SER A 284 -2.59 -4.10 1.49
N TRP A 285 -3.59 -3.99 2.38
CA TRP A 285 -4.04 -5.12 3.20
C TRP A 285 -4.87 -6.08 2.36
N LEU A 286 -5.65 -5.54 1.40
CA LEU A 286 -6.32 -6.36 0.40
C LEU A 286 -5.32 -7.13 -0.47
N ILE A 287 -4.18 -6.53 -0.87
CA ILE A 287 -3.12 -7.26 -1.61
C ILE A 287 -2.63 -8.46 -0.78
N ARG A 288 -2.30 -8.26 0.51
CA ARG A 288 -1.84 -9.35 1.37
C ARG A 288 -2.90 -10.44 1.56
N THR A 289 -4.17 -10.05 1.73
CA THR A 289 -5.29 -10.99 1.81
C THR A 289 -5.42 -11.80 0.51
N THR A 290 -5.36 -11.12 -0.63
CA THR A 290 -5.41 -11.74 -1.96
C THR A 290 -4.27 -12.76 -2.14
N LEU A 291 -3.03 -12.39 -1.81
CA LEU A 291 -1.87 -13.28 -1.88
C LEU A 291 -2.02 -14.53 -0.99
N SER A 292 -2.69 -14.38 0.16
CA SER A 292 -2.92 -15.46 1.12
C SER A 292 -4.06 -16.39 0.72
N GLU A 293 -5.12 -15.87 0.09
CA GLU A 293 -6.39 -16.58 -0.05
C GLU A 293 -6.74 -16.94 -1.50
N SER A 294 -6.30 -16.16 -2.49
CA SER A 294 -6.66 -16.40 -3.89
C SER A 294 -5.93 -17.60 -4.47
N GLU A 295 -6.68 -18.43 -5.19
CA GLU A 295 -6.17 -19.70 -5.72
C GLU A 295 -5.39 -19.53 -7.02
N ASN A 296 -5.70 -18.51 -7.81
CA ASN A 296 -5.14 -18.28 -9.15
C ASN A 296 -5.28 -16.79 -9.56
N PHE A 297 -4.76 -16.46 -10.74
CA PHE A 297 -4.81 -15.12 -11.33
C PHE A 297 -6.23 -14.54 -11.41
N GLU A 298 -7.20 -15.29 -11.95
CA GLU A 298 -8.57 -14.79 -12.13
C GLU A 298 -9.28 -14.51 -10.80
N ALA A 299 -9.11 -15.39 -9.82
CA ALA A 299 -9.62 -15.17 -8.47
C ALA A 299 -9.01 -13.91 -7.83
N ALA A 300 -7.69 -13.72 -8.01
CA ALA A 300 -7.00 -12.53 -7.52
C ALA A 300 -7.48 -11.24 -8.19
N VAL A 301 -7.68 -11.25 -9.51
CA VAL A 301 -8.22 -10.12 -10.27
C VAL A 301 -9.65 -9.80 -9.81
N TYR A 302 -10.49 -10.81 -9.60
CA TYR A 302 -11.85 -10.61 -9.10
C TYR A 302 -11.87 -9.96 -7.70
N GLU A 303 -11.10 -10.52 -6.76
CA GLU A 303 -10.98 -10.01 -5.39
C GLU A 303 -10.49 -8.55 -5.38
N LEU A 304 -9.38 -8.29 -6.09
CA LEU A 304 -8.80 -6.95 -6.22
C LEU A 304 -9.69 -5.98 -7.00
N ALA A 305 -10.61 -6.44 -7.85
CA ALA A 305 -11.54 -5.59 -8.58
C ALA A 305 -12.79 -5.23 -7.76
N LYS A 306 -13.29 -6.14 -6.93
CA LYS A 306 -14.63 -6.05 -6.34
C LYS A 306 -14.66 -5.68 -4.86
N THR A 307 -13.61 -5.99 -4.11
CA THR A 307 -13.63 -5.76 -2.65
C THR A 307 -13.63 -4.27 -2.33
N PRO A 308 -14.56 -3.75 -1.50
CA PRO A 308 -14.63 -2.34 -1.15
C PRO A 308 -13.36 -1.82 -0.49
N LEU A 309 -12.87 -0.67 -0.97
CA LEU A 309 -11.61 -0.07 -0.56
C LEU A 309 -11.79 1.25 0.18
N MET A 310 -10.76 1.58 0.94
CA MET A 310 -10.65 2.85 1.65
C MET A 310 -10.05 3.98 0.85
N ALA A 311 -9.47 3.69 -0.31
CA ALA A 311 -8.91 4.67 -1.22
C ALA A 311 -8.97 4.16 -2.66
N ASP A 312 -8.85 5.08 -3.60
CA ASP A 312 -8.65 4.75 -5.00
C ASP A 312 -7.21 4.23 -5.18
N VAL A 313 -7.00 3.25 -6.06
CA VAL A 313 -5.69 2.61 -6.30
C VAL A 313 -5.62 2.06 -7.72
N TYR A 314 -4.43 1.75 -8.22
CA TYR A 314 -4.24 0.86 -9.35
C TYR A 314 -3.64 -0.45 -8.84
N TYR A 315 -4.26 -1.58 -9.16
CA TYR A 315 -3.63 -2.89 -8.95
C TYR A 315 -3.08 -3.41 -10.26
N ILE A 316 -1.81 -3.79 -10.27
CA ILE A 316 -1.18 -4.44 -11.40
C ILE A 316 -1.01 -5.90 -11.01
N VAL A 317 -1.47 -6.82 -11.86
CA VAL A 317 -1.46 -8.25 -11.58
C VAL A 317 -0.86 -8.98 -12.77
N GLY A 318 0.06 -9.92 -12.50
CA GLY A 318 0.61 -10.83 -13.51
C GLY A 318 0.41 -12.28 -13.08
N GLY A 319 -0.09 -13.14 -13.96
CA GLY A 319 -0.33 -14.56 -13.72
C GLY A 319 0.82 -15.45 -14.21
N THR A 320 0.48 -16.67 -14.60
CA THR A 320 1.42 -17.71 -15.04
C THR A 320 1.22 -18.16 -16.48
N PHE A 321 0.09 -17.81 -17.09
CA PHE A 321 -0.23 -18.13 -18.48
C PHE A 321 -0.12 -16.92 -19.40
N PRO A 322 0.06 -17.13 -20.72
CA PRO A 322 0.01 -16.04 -21.69
C PRO A 322 -1.28 -15.24 -21.54
N GLN A 323 -1.18 -13.91 -21.68
CA GLN A 323 -2.23 -12.91 -21.53
C GLN A 323 -2.69 -12.63 -20.09
N GLU A 324 -2.22 -13.39 -19.09
CA GLU A 324 -2.50 -13.10 -17.69
C GLU A 324 -1.65 -11.93 -17.18
N GLY A 325 -2.00 -10.72 -17.61
CA GLY A 325 -1.47 -9.48 -17.06
C GLY A 325 -2.51 -8.38 -17.18
N VAL A 326 -2.73 -7.60 -16.12
CA VAL A 326 -3.80 -6.60 -16.09
C VAL A 326 -3.47 -5.43 -15.18
N VAL A 327 -3.92 -4.25 -15.57
CA VAL A 327 -4.02 -3.07 -14.69
C VAL A 327 -5.48 -2.86 -14.34
N ILE A 328 -5.81 -2.90 -13.05
CA ILE A 328 -7.15 -2.65 -12.50
C ILE A 328 -7.15 -1.24 -11.93
N THR A 329 -7.87 -0.33 -12.58
CA THR A 329 -8.05 1.03 -12.06
C THR A 329 -9.22 1.02 -11.08
N ARG A 330 -8.98 1.26 -9.79
CA ARG A 330 -9.99 1.16 -8.73
C ARG A 330 -10.47 2.52 -8.25
N ASN A 331 -11.80 2.61 -8.07
CA ASN A 331 -12.41 3.47 -7.07
C ASN A 331 -12.68 2.65 -5.80
N ARG A 332 -13.07 3.32 -4.71
CA ARG A 332 -13.51 2.68 -3.45
C ARG A 332 -14.51 1.54 -3.67
N ASP A 333 -15.53 1.76 -4.48
CA ASP A 333 -16.67 0.83 -4.59
C ASP A 333 -16.54 -0.19 -5.73
N GLY A 334 -15.50 -0.10 -6.55
CA GLY A 334 -15.30 -1.02 -7.67
C GLY A 334 -14.30 -0.53 -8.72
N PRO A 335 -14.18 -1.25 -9.85
CA PRO A 335 -13.24 -0.90 -10.90
C PRO A 335 -13.80 0.23 -11.77
N ALA A 336 -13.02 1.28 -11.96
CA ALA A 336 -13.26 2.29 -12.98
C ALA A 336 -12.87 1.77 -14.38
N ASP A 337 -11.87 0.89 -14.45
CA ASP A 337 -11.41 0.25 -15.68
C ASP A 337 -10.61 -1.03 -15.38
N ILE A 338 -10.60 -1.98 -16.33
CA ILE A 338 -9.79 -3.20 -16.30
C ILE A 338 -9.05 -3.27 -17.64
N TRP A 339 -7.72 -3.16 -17.59
CA TRP A 339 -6.86 -3.01 -18.77
C TRP A 339 -5.92 -4.21 -18.92
N PRO A 340 -6.36 -5.31 -19.55
CA PRO A 340 -5.57 -6.53 -19.69
C PRO A 340 -4.48 -6.37 -20.76
N LEU A 341 -3.47 -7.23 -20.75
CA LEU A 341 -2.55 -7.42 -21.88
C LEU A 341 -3.34 -7.81 -23.13
N ASP A 342 -2.83 -7.40 -24.29
CA ASP A 342 -3.43 -7.74 -25.58
C ASP A 342 -2.32 -7.95 -26.63
N PRO A 343 -1.52 -9.02 -26.48
CA PRO A 343 -0.37 -9.27 -27.35
C PRO A 343 -0.78 -9.51 -28.81
N LEU A 344 -2.01 -9.97 -29.07
CA LEU A 344 -2.54 -10.16 -30.43
C LEU A 344 -2.68 -8.84 -31.19
N ASN A 345 -2.96 -7.75 -30.48
CA ASN A 345 -2.99 -6.40 -31.04
C ASN A 345 -1.71 -5.60 -30.73
N GLY A 346 -0.61 -6.29 -30.41
CA GLY A 346 0.71 -5.69 -30.18
C GLY A 346 0.90 -5.06 -28.80
N ALA A 347 -0.08 -5.11 -27.91
CA ALA A 347 0.02 -4.61 -26.54
C ALA A 347 0.55 -5.69 -25.58
N TRP A 348 1.82 -6.05 -25.76
CA TRP A 348 2.53 -7.06 -24.97
C TRP A 348 3.02 -6.56 -23.60
N PHE A 349 2.76 -5.30 -23.24
CA PHE A 349 3.00 -4.77 -21.89
C PHE A 349 1.92 -3.75 -21.49
N ARG A 350 1.77 -3.55 -20.18
CA ARG A 350 1.07 -2.41 -19.56
C ARG A 350 2.01 -1.68 -18.61
N VAL A 351 1.94 -0.36 -18.62
CA VAL A 351 2.70 0.52 -17.71
C VAL A 351 1.71 1.39 -16.95
N GLU A 352 1.71 1.24 -15.63
CA GLU A 352 0.96 2.11 -14.73
C GLU A 352 1.92 2.89 -13.83
N THR A 353 1.50 4.10 -13.45
CA THR A 353 2.23 4.96 -12.53
C THR A 353 1.23 5.47 -11.50
N ASN A 354 0.82 6.74 -11.54
CA ASN A 354 -0.13 7.29 -10.57
C ASN A 354 -1.26 8.12 -11.23
N TYR A 355 -1.56 7.87 -12.51
CA TYR A 355 -2.57 8.62 -13.25
C TYR A 355 -3.26 7.76 -14.30
N ASP A 356 -4.58 7.93 -14.45
CA ASP A 356 -5.40 7.10 -15.33
C ASP A 356 -4.81 6.96 -16.74
N HIS A 357 -4.80 5.75 -17.29
CA HIS A 357 -4.16 5.49 -18.60
C HIS A 357 -4.82 6.18 -19.78
N TRP A 358 -6.12 6.48 -19.68
CA TRP A 358 -6.89 7.22 -20.67
C TRP A 358 -6.76 8.75 -20.54
N LYS A 359 -6.05 9.26 -19.52
CA LYS A 359 -5.81 10.70 -19.33
C LYS A 359 -4.45 11.11 -19.88
N PRO A 360 -4.28 12.40 -20.24
CA PRO A 360 -2.98 12.93 -20.63
C PRO A 360 -1.96 12.81 -19.50
N VAL A 361 -0.70 12.58 -19.87
CA VAL A 361 0.42 12.55 -18.91
C VAL A 361 0.53 13.90 -18.16
N PRO A 362 0.72 13.89 -16.82
CA PRO A 362 0.93 15.11 -16.07
C PRO A 362 2.24 15.82 -16.47
N LYS A 363 2.17 17.13 -16.74
CA LYS A 363 3.35 17.93 -17.15
C LYS A 363 4.54 17.90 -16.18
N ARG A 364 4.31 17.58 -14.91
CA ARG A 364 5.33 17.61 -13.83
C ARG A 364 5.79 16.22 -13.38
N ASP A 365 5.09 15.17 -13.80
CA ASP A 365 5.41 13.78 -13.44
C ASP A 365 5.04 12.86 -14.61
N ASP A 366 5.96 12.78 -15.58
CA ASP A 366 5.84 11.87 -16.72
C ASP A 366 6.87 10.73 -16.61
N ARG A 367 6.53 9.72 -15.80
CA ARG A 367 7.28 8.47 -15.69
C ARG A 367 6.81 7.40 -16.69
N ARG A 368 5.53 7.45 -17.13
CA ARG A 368 4.98 6.48 -18.08
C ARG A 368 5.64 6.59 -19.46
N THR A 369 5.80 7.78 -20.02
CA THR A 369 6.37 7.94 -21.38
C THR A 369 7.80 7.39 -21.48
N PRO A 370 8.73 7.70 -20.54
CA PRO A 370 10.08 7.13 -20.55
C PRO A 370 10.11 5.61 -20.36
N ALA A 371 9.26 5.06 -19.49
CA ALA A 371 9.13 3.61 -19.31
C ALA A 371 8.66 2.91 -20.60
N ILE A 372 7.61 3.43 -21.24
CA ILE A 372 7.10 2.89 -22.52
C ILE A 372 8.18 2.98 -23.60
N LYS A 373 8.89 4.11 -23.69
CA LYS A 373 9.98 4.28 -24.65
C LYS A 373 11.09 3.26 -24.44
N ALA A 374 11.47 3.00 -23.19
CA ALA A 374 12.48 2.00 -22.83
C ALA A 374 12.01 0.58 -23.17
N LEU A 375 10.78 0.19 -22.84
CA LEU A 375 10.20 -1.12 -23.22
C LEU A 375 10.17 -1.32 -24.73
N ASN A 376 9.77 -0.30 -25.49
CA ASN A 376 9.78 -0.36 -26.95
C ASN A 376 11.19 -0.53 -27.53
N ALA A 377 12.20 0.11 -26.91
CA ALA A 377 13.59 -0.03 -27.32
C ALA A 377 14.16 -1.41 -26.96
N THR A 378 13.80 -1.97 -25.81
CA THR A 378 14.14 -3.35 -25.42
C THR A 378 13.53 -4.35 -26.40
N GLY A 379 12.25 -4.19 -26.72
CA GLY A 379 11.49 -5.07 -27.60
C GLY A 379 11.09 -6.39 -26.94
N GLN A 380 9.97 -6.96 -27.37
CA GLN A 380 9.36 -8.16 -26.78
C GLN A 380 10.30 -9.39 -26.79
N ALA A 381 11.15 -9.52 -27.81
CA ALA A 381 12.06 -10.64 -27.97
C ALA A 381 13.19 -10.66 -26.93
N ASN A 382 13.53 -9.51 -26.35
CA ASN A 382 14.61 -9.38 -25.37
C ASN A 382 14.09 -9.25 -23.92
N LEU A 383 12.77 -9.37 -23.71
CA LEU A 383 12.18 -9.22 -22.39
C LEU A 383 12.70 -10.30 -21.43
N SER A 384 13.19 -9.85 -20.29
CA SER A 384 13.65 -10.63 -19.15
C SER A 384 13.54 -9.78 -17.87
N LEU A 385 13.64 -10.41 -16.69
CA LEU A 385 13.68 -9.68 -15.42
C LEU A 385 14.82 -8.66 -15.38
N GLU A 386 15.99 -8.99 -15.95
CA GLU A 386 17.14 -8.09 -16.01
C GLU A 386 16.86 -6.86 -16.88
N THR A 387 16.33 -7.07 -18.09
CA THR A 387 15.96 -5.94 -18.96
C THR A 387 14.81 -5.11 -18.38
N LEU A 388 13.90 -5.72 -17.62
CA LEU A 388 12.82 -5.01 -16.95
C LEU A 388 13.37 -4.14 -15.81
N PHE A 389 14.36 -4.64 -15.06
CA PHE A 389 15.10 -3.86 -14.08
C PHE A 389 15.85 -2.68 -14.72
N GLN A 390 16.46 -2.88 -15.90
CA GLN A 390 17.08 -1.79 -16.66
C GLN A 390 16.07 -0.72 -17.08
N VAL A 391 14.87 -1.11 -17.54
CA VAL A 391 13.76 -0.18 -17.85
C VAL A 391 13.38 0.63 -16.61
N LEU A 392 13.22 -0.04 -15.46
CA LEU A 392 12.89 0.60 -14.18
C LEU A 392 14.01 1.49 -13.64
N SER A 393 15.24 1.33 -14.13
CA SER A 393 16.41 2.13 -13.78
C SER A 393 16.57 3.41 -14.63
N VAL A 394 15.69 3.64 -15.61
CA VAL A 394 15.74 4.82 -16.49
C VAL A 394 15.19 6.05 -15.77
N PHE A 395 15.90 7.18 -15.78
CA PHE A 395 15.33 8.45 -15.29
C PHE A 395 14.19 8.94 -16.21
N PRO A 396 13.03 9.40 -15.68
CA PRO A 396 12.68 9.61 -14.28
C PRO A 396 11.92 8.45 -13.62
N VAL A 397 11.80 7.29 -14.26
CA VAL A 397 11.21 6.08 -13.65
C VAL A 397 11.97 5.72 -12.38
N TYR A 398 13.29 5.66 -12.47
CA TYR A 398 14.17 5.73 -11.31
C TYR A 398 14.46 7.20 -10.97
N ASN A 399 14.25 7.56 -9.71
CA ASN A 399 14.35 8.93 -9.26
C ASN A 399 14.82 9.00 -7.79
N LYS A 400 14.95 10.21 -7.25
CA LYS A 400 15.52 10.43 -5.90
C LYS A 400 14.65 9.89 -4.75
N ILE A 401 13.36 9.71 -4.98
CA ILE A 401 12.42 9.22 -3.97
C ILE A 401 12.12 7.73 -4.12
N TYR A 402 12.66 7.04 -5.13
CA TYR A 402 12.74 5.58 -5.20
C TYR A 402 13.25 5.02 -3.87
N ILE A 403 12.68 3.94 -3.36
CA ILE A 403 13.08 3.28 -2.10
C ILE A 403 13.93 2.05 -2.40
#